data_AF-A0A923MBE3-F1
#
_entry.id   AF-A0A923MBE3-F1
#
_cell.length_a   1.000
_cell.length_b   1.000
_cell.length_c   1.000
_cell.angle_alpha   90.00
_cell.angle_beta   90.00
_cell.angle_gamma   90.00
#
_symmetry.space_group_name_H-M   'P 1'
#
loop_
_entity.id
_entity.type
_entity.pdbx_description
1 polymer ?
#
loop_
_entity_poly.entity_id
_entity_poly.type
_entity_poly.pdbx_seq_one_letter_code
_entity_poly.pdbx_strand_id
1 'polypeptide(L)'
;MANLTLSIDDKLLQAARVRAVHEGTSVNEICRQAIENYARAANADRLRRFDELMASIDAAQRDVQPVEVPWKNRAEMYEHIIAERHPTLMKRGKGKA
;
A
#
# COMPACT_ATOMS: atom_id res chain seq x y z
N MET A 1 -9.66 -18.30 -21.04
CA MET A 1 -9.03 -19.47 -20.37
C MET A 1 -7.96 -20.01 -21.31
N ALA A 2 -6.75 -20.23 -20.80
CA ALA A 2 -5.65 -20.84 -21.55
C ALA A 2 -5.37 -22.22 -20.97
N ASN A 3 -5.06 -23.20 -21.82
CA ASN A 3 -4.72 -24.55 -21.40
C ASN A 3 -3.19 -24.69 -21.35
N LEU A 4 -2.69 -25.27 -20.27
CA LEU A 4 -1.27 -25.54 -20.09
C LEU A 4 -1.06 -27.06 -19.99
N THR A 5 -0.24 -27.61 -20.88
CA THR A 5 0.19 -29.01 -20.83
C THR A 5 1.59 -29.08 -20.24
N LEU A 6 1.76 -29.89 -19.19
CA LEU A 6 3.04 -30.09 -18.51
C LEU A 6 3.42 -31.57 -18.55
N SER A 7 4.68 -31.85 -18.90
CA SER A 7 5.27 -33.17 -18.72
C SER A 7 5.87 -33.24 -17.33
N ILE A 8 5.34 -34.13 -16.48
CA ILE A 8 5.76 -34.33 -15.09
C ILE A 8 5.92 -35.83 -14.88
N ASP A 9 6.87 -36.24 -14.03
CA ASP A 9 6.98 -37.63 -13.60
C ASP A 9 5.67 -38.14 -12.97
N ASP A 10 5.25 -39.34 -13.37
CA ASP A 10 3.97 -39.92 -12.94
C ASP A 10 3.90 -40.17 -11.43
N LYS A 11 5.02 -40.58 -10.80
CA LYS A 11 5.05 -40.83 -9.35
C LYS A 11 4.92 -39.51 -8.60
N LEU A 12 5.57 -38.46 -9.09
CA LEU A 12 5.45 -37.12 -8.54
C LEU A 12 4.02 -36.59 -8.68
N LEU A 13 3.40 -36.73 -9.85
CA LEU A 13 2.02 -36.29 -10.08
C LEU A 13 1.04 -37.05 -9.19
N GLN A 14 1.24 -38.35 -9.00
CA GLN A 14 0.40 -39.17 -8.14
C GLN A 14 0.51 -38.73 -6.67
N ALA A 15 1.73 -38.51 -6.18
CA ALA A 15 1.96 -38.00 -4.82
C ALA A 15 1.31 -36.63 -4.62
N ALA A 16 1.44 -35.73 -5.59
CA ALA A 16 0.82 -34.41 -5.55
C ALA A 16 -0.71 -34.49 -5.53
N ARG A 17 -1.32 -35.41 -6.29
CA ARG A 17 -2.77 -35.64 -6.28
C ARG A 17 -3.28 -36.14 -4.92
N VAL A 18 -2.60 -37.12 -4.34
CA VAL A 18 -2.96 -37.65 -3.01
C VAL A 18 -2.94 -36.52 -1.99
N ARG A 19 -1.87 -35.73 -1.99
CA ARG A 19 -1.75 -34.56 -1.10
C ARG A 19 -2.85 -33.52 -1.32
N ALA A 20 -3.13 -33.17 -2.58
CA ALA A 20 -4.14 -32.18 -2.92
C ALA A 20 -5.53 -32.62 -2.41
N VAL A 21 -5.88 -33.90 -2.54
CA VAL A 21 -7.15 -34.44 -2.02
C VAL A 21 -7.22 -34.32 -0.49
N HIS A 22 -6.14 -34.64 0.22
CA HIS A 22 -6.07 -34.47 1.68
C HIS A 22 -6.25 -33.00 2.10
N GLU A 23 -5.72 -32.06 1.33
CA GLU A 23 -5.85 -30.62 1.57
C GLU A 23 -7.18 -30.04 1.05
N GLY A 24 -8.08 -30.86 0.49
CA GLY A 24 -9.36 -30.42 -0.06
C GLY A 24 -9.25 -29.55 -1.31
N THR A 25 -8.14 -29.68 -2.04
CA THR A 25 -7.82 -28.91 -3.25
C THR A 25 -7.54 -29.82 -4.44
N SER A 26 -7.11 -29.23 -5.56
CA SER A 26 -6.69 -29.96 -6.76
C SER A 26 -5.31 -29.54 -7.23
N VAL A 27 -4.63 -30.43 -7.95
CA VAL A 27 -3.32 -30.11 -8.57
C VAL A 27 -3.45 -28.93 -9.53
N ASN A 28 -4.56 -28.83 -10.27
CA ASN A 28 -4.81 -27.67 -11.15
C ASN A 28 -4.88 -26.36 -10.37
N GLU A 29 -5.54 -26.35 -9.22
CA GLU A 29 -5.65 -25.17 -8.37
C GLU A 29 -4.29 -24.78 -7.78
N ILE A 30 -3.50 -25.76 -7.33
CA ILE A 30 -2.12 -25.53 -6.88
C ILE A 30 -1.26 -24.95 -8.02
N CYS A 31 -1.33 -25.52 -9.23
CA CYS A 31 -0.58 -25.01 -10.38
C CYS A 31 -1.01 -23.58 -10.73
N ARG A 32 -2.31 -23.28 -10.69
CA ARG A 32 -2.83 -21.92 -10.93
C ARG A 32 -2.24 -20.93 -9.92
N GLN A 33 -2.29 -21.26 -8.63
CA GLN A 33 -1.72 -20.42 -7.57
C GLN A 33 -0.21 -20.25 -7.72
N ALA A 34 0.52 -21.31 -8.07
CA ALA A 34 1.95 -21.26 -8.31
C ALA A 34 2.30 -20.31 -9.47
N ILE A 35 1.57 -20.38 -10.58
CA ILE A 35 1.75 -19.50 -11.74
C ILE A 35 1.40 -18.05 -11.38
N GLU A 36 0.31 -17.81 -10.63
CA GLU A 36 -0.04 -16.48 -10.14
C GLU A 36 1.03 -15.89 -9.24
N ASN A 37 1.56 -16.69 -8.31
CA ASN A 37 2.63 -16.27 -7.42
C ASN A 37 3.92 -16.00 -8.18
N TYR A 38 4.26 -16.82 -9.17
CA TYR A 38 5.41 -16.60 -10.05
C TYR A 38 5.26 -15.30 -10.86
N ALA A 39 4.08 -15.06 -11.45
CA ALA A 39 3.78 -13.82 -12.16
C ALA A 39 3.77 -12.60 -11.22
N ARG A 40 3.33 -12.76 -9.98
CA ARG A 40 3.41 -11.71 -8.95
C ARG A 40 4.85 -11.46 -8.49
N ALA A 41 5.72 -12.46 -8.46
CA ALA A 41 7.14 -12.26 -8.19
C ALA A 41 7.83 -11.46 -9.30
N ALA A 42 7.32 -11.49 -10.54
CA ALA A 42 7.72 -10.51 -11.57
C ALA A 42 7.31 -9.07 -11.20
N ASN A 43 6.30 -8.88 -10.33
CA ASN A 43 6.05 -7.62 -9.63
C ASN A 43 6.95 -7.46 -8.37
N ALA A 44 8.14 -8.04 -8.31
CA ALA A 44 9.21 -7.67 -7.36
C ALA A 44 9.46 -6.15 -7.38
N ASP A 45 9.08 -5.48 -8.47
CA ASP A 45 8.81 -4.05 -8.55
C ASP A 45 8.06 -3.47 -7.34
N ARG A 46 7.08 -4.15 -6.77
CA ARG A 46 6.31 -3.63 -5.63
C ARG A 46 7.15 -3.56 -4.35
N LEU A 47 7.89 -4.61 -4.02
CA LEU A 47 8.79 -4.60 -2.86
C LEU A 47 9.92 -3.58 -3.08
N ARG A 48 10.52 -3.59 -4.26
CA ARG A 48 11.54 -2.60 -4.64
C ARG A 48 11.04 -1.16 -4.57
N ARG A 49 9.85 -0.86 -5.12
CA ARG A 49 9.21 0.46 -5.03
C ARG A 49 8.86 0.84 -3.60
N PHE A 50 8.49 -0.13 -2.77
CA PHE A 50 8.25 0.11 -1.36
C PHE A 50 9.54 0.47 -0.62
N ASP A 51 10.63 -0.25 -0.86
CA ASP A 51 11.95 0.06 -0.30
C ASP A 51 12.47 1.42 -0.78
N GLU A 52 12.30 1.74 -2.07
CA GLU A 52 12.62 3.05 -2.65
C GLU A 52 11.81 4.18 -2.00
N LEU A 53 10.51 3.96 -1.78
CA LEU A 53 9.64 4.93 -1.11
C LEU A 53 10.08 5.16 0.34
N MET A 54 10.34 4.10 1.10
CA MET A 54 10.81 4.21 2.49
C MET A 54 12.16 4.93 2.56
N ALA A 55 13.10 4.60 1.68
CA ALA A 55 14.38 5.29 1.60
C ALA A 55 14.21 6.80 1.30
N SER A 56 13.25 7.17 0.44
CA SER A 56 12.96 8.58 0.16
C SER A 56 12.34 9.33 1.34
N ILE A 57 11.49 8.67 2.14
CA ILE A 57 10.91 9.25 3.36
C ILE A 57 12.01 9.49 4.40
N ASP A 58 12.87 8.50 4.61
CA ASP A 58 13.98 8.59 5.57
C ASP A 58 14.99 9.67 5.16
N ALA A 59 15.26 9.80 3.87
CA ALA A 59 16.08 10.90 3.34
C ALA A 59 15.39 12.26 3.52
N ALA A 60 14.09 12.36 3.23
CA ALA A 60 13.33 13.59 3.40
C ALA A 60 13.29 14.04 4.87
N GLN A 61 13.16 13.11 5.83
CA GLN A 61 13.21 13.40 7.26
C GLN A 61 14.53 14.06 7.71
N ARG A 62 15.65 13.75 7.04
CA ARG A 62 16.95 14.36 7.35
C ARG A 62 17.08 15.81 6.84
N ASP A 63 16.33 16.16 5.80
CA ASP A 63 16.34 17.49 5.16
C ASP A 63 15.10 18.35 5.51
N VAL A 64 14.26 17.93 6.47
CA VAL A 64 13.15 18.77 6.95
C VAL A 64 13.74 19.98 7.68
N GLN A 65 13.92 21.07 6.96
CA GLN A 65 14.08 22.37 7.58
C GLN A 65 12.77 22.70 8.32
N PRO A 66 12.84 23.27 9.53
CA PRO A 66 11.66 23.77 10.21
C PRO A 66 10.90 24.69 9.24
N VAL A 67 9.71 24.27 8.85
CA VAL A 67 8.82 25.15 8.09
C VAL A 67 8.51 26.30 9.04
N GLU A 68 8.94 27.51 8.67
CA GLU A 68 8.52 28.71 9.39
C GLU A 68 7.01 28.84 9.25
N VAL A 69 6.31 28.39 10.29
CA VAL A 69 4.87 28.49 10.37
C VAL A 69 4.51 29.81 11.07
N PRO A 70 3.50 30.55 10.58
CA PRO A 70 3.15 31.86 11.13
C PRO A 70 2.44 31.78 12.49
N TRP A 71 2.12 30.57 12.98
CA TRP A 71 1.46 30.34 14.27
C TRP A 71 2.43 29.79 15.31
N LYS A 72 2.34 30.29 16.55
CA LYS A 72 3.24 29.88 17.65
C LYS A 72 2.74 28.65 18.39
N ASN A 73 1.45 28.35 18.30
CA ASN A 73 0.82 27.24 19.01
C ASN A 73 -0.36 26.68 18.21
N ARG A 74 -0.87 25.53 18.67
CA ARG A 74 -1.97 24.81 18.00
C ARG A 74 -3.27 25.61 17.94
N ALA A 75 -3.55 26.47 18.92
CA ALA A 75 -4.76 27.30 18.91
C ALA A 75 -4.67 28.37 17.83
N GLU A 76 -3.55 29.10 17.75
CA GLU A 76 -3.27 30.07 16.69
C GLU A 76 -3.26 29.42 15.29
N MET A 77 -2.77 28.19 15.17
CA MET A 77 -2.83 27.41 13.94
C MET A 77 -4.27 27.22 13.47
N TYR A 78 -5.16 26.77 14.37
CA TYR A 78 -6.57 26.58 14.03
C TYR A 78 -7.24 27.90 13.66
N GLU A 79 -6.95 28.99 14.36
CA GLU A 79 -7.47 30.31 14.03
C GLU A 79 -7.05 30.76 12.63
N HIS A 80 -5.77 30.58 12.27
CA HIS A 80 -5.26 30.91 10.94
C HIS A 80 -5.90 30.06 9.83
N ILE A 81 -6.00 28.73 10.03
CA ILE A 81 -6.62 27.81 9.06
C ILE A 81 -8.11 28.12 8.89
N ILE A 82 -8.81 28.42 9.98
CA ILE A 82 -10.24 28.77 9.94
C ILE A 82 -10.43 30.11 9.23
N ALA A 83 -9.57 31.10 9.49
CA ALA A 83 -9.60 32.39 8.81
C ALA A 83 -9.33 32.27 7.29
N GLU A 84 -8.39 31.42 6.90
CA GLU A 84 -8.02 31.18 5.50
C GLU A 84 -9.10 30.40 4.74
N ARG A 85 -9.64 29.33 5.32
CA ARG A 85 -10.63 28.45 4.66
C ARG A 85 -12.05 28.99 4.73
N HIS A 86 -12.39 29.72 5.78
CA HIS A 86 -13.74 30.20 6.06
C HIS A 86 -13.75 31.65 6.59
N PRO A 87 -13.38 32.63 5.74
CA PRO A 87 -13.23 34.03 6.15
C PRO A 87 -14.54 34.68 6.64
N THR A 88 -15.69 34.09 6.34
CA THR A 88 -17.02 34.58 6.72
C THR A 88 -17.42 34.27 8.16
N LEU A 89 -16.79 33.27 8.81
CA LEU A 89 -17.09 32.89 10.20
C LEU A 89 -16.52 33.89 11.21
N MET A 90 -15.42 34.56 10.88
CA MET A 90 -14.72 35.50 11.78
C MET A 90 -15.24 36.96 11.71
N LYS A 91 -16.05 37.31 10.71
CA LYS A 91 -16.60 38.68 10.54
C LYS A 91 -17.77 39.03 11.48
N ARG A 92 -18.31 38.06 12.23
CA ARG A 92 -19.56 38.21 13.00
C ARG A 92 -19.41 38.65 14.46
N GLY A 93 -18.20 39.06 14.88
CA GLY A 93 -17.92 39.46 16.29
C GLY A 93 -17.75 40.96 16.55
N LYS A 94 -17.64 41.83 15.54
CA LYS A 94 -17.53 43.30 15.75
C LYS A 94 -18.86 43.98 15.46
N GLY A 95 -19.78 43.91 16.43
CA GLY A 95 -21.07 44.59 16.36
C GLY A 95 -21.70 44.80 17.73
N LYS A 96 -21.58 46.05 18.21
CA LYS A 96 -22.34 46.75 19.26
C LYS A 96 -21.84 46.67 20.72
N ALA A 97 -21.08 47.70 21.09
CA ALA A 97 -21.42 48.55 22.23
C ALA A 97 -22.55 49.51 21.82
#